data_AF-A0A2T4V0H1-F1
#
_entry.id   AF-A0A2T4V0H1-F1
#
_cell.length_a   1.000
_cell.length_b   1.000
_cell.length_c   1.000
_cell.angle_alpha   90.00
_cell.angle_beta   90.00
_cell.angle_gamma   90.00
#
_symmetry.space_group_name_H-M   'P 1'
#
loop_
_entity.id
_entity.type
_entity.pdbx_description
1 polymer ?
#
loop_
_entity_poly.entity_id
_entity_poly.type
_entity_poly.pdbx_seq_one_letter_code
_entity_poly.pdbx_strand_id
1 'polypeptide(L)'
;MRSTRGAGYCVGMGANTRSKVLPWLAALATLVLLAVLLFVLPRQEDATREPPQREEKTAAPASNTAPPPSPSAPSAPPQALAAVATDAGVVSDTPPEFQPSAEPGKHPVDLAKLRERLPGNLYWELGVPTKDPEVQRKRAEDGKHWNDLYGKVLSGTATEEEIRQYYDHRRKVSEDYISFASAVLQEYGSQLPDQERGLYELSIRMHRTRLEEMPGQLDDALARKLTQDQRRKEWNGK
;
A
#
# COMPACT_ATOMS: atom_id res chain seq x y z
N MET A 1 31.79 -41.28 -60.56
CA MET A 1 32.35 -39.95 -60.21
C MET A 1 31.46 -38.88 -60.81
N ARG A 2 30.96 -37.94 -59.98
CA ARG A 2 30.61 -36.51 -60.27
C ARG A 2 29.56 -36.24 -61.37
N SER A 3 28.69 -35.24 -61.31
CA SER A 3 28.44 -34.16 -60.37
C SER A 3 27.00 -33.68 -60.59
N THR A 4 26.39 -33.22 -59.50
CA THR A 4 25.03 -32.73 -59.33
C THR A 4 24.75 -31.40 -60.02
N ARG A 5 23.48 -31.25 -60.44
CA ARG A 5 22.83 -30.07 -61.00
C ARG A 5 22.61 -28.98 -59.95
N GLY A 6 22.63 -27.73 -60.42
CA GLY A 6 22.49 -26.51 -59.62
C GLY A 6 21.10 -26.32 -59.00
N ALA A 7 21.11 -25.61 -57.87
CA ALA A 7 19.93 -25.13 -57.18
C ALA A 7 19.77 -23.62 -57.42
N GLY A 8 18.52 -23.23 -57.69
CA GLY A 8 18.08 -21.86 -57.90
C GLY A 8 17.74 -21.12 -56.61
N TYR A 9 17.34 -19.86 -56.82
CA TYR A 9 17.15 -18.79 -55.86
C TYR A 9 15.82 -18.83 -55.07
N CYS A 10 15.91 -18.30 -53.85
CA CYS A 10 15.07 -17.34 -53.10
C CYS A 10 13.54 -17.52 -52.83
N VAL A 11 13.20 -16.97 -51.64
CA VAL A 11 11.95 -16.34 -51.15
C VAL A 11 10.90 -17.25 -50.48
N GLY A 12 10.47 -16.83 -49.27
CA GLY A 12 9.03 -16.88 -48.95
C GLY A 12 8.62 -17.39 -47.57
N MET A 13 8.61 -16.48 -46.59
CA MET A 13 7.83 -16.44 -45.34
C MET A 13 6.41 -17.03 -45.43
N GLY A 14 5.91 -17.66 -44.34
CA GLY A 14 4.48 -17.59 -44.02
C GLY A 14 3.81 -18.78 -43.31
N ALA A 15 3.53 -18.59 -42.02
CA ALA A 15 2.38 -19.09 -41.24
C ALA A 15 2.21 -20.61 -40.97
N ASN A 16 2.26 -20.99 -39.68
CA ASN A 16 1.12 -21.54 -38.92
C ASN A 16 1.54 -22.13 -37.55
N THR A 17 1.30 -21.39 -36.45
CA THR A 17 1.11 -22.00 -35.12
C THR A 17 0.09 -21.19 -34.31
N ARG A 18 -1.18 -21.28 -34.73
CA ARG A 18 -2.35 -21.00 -33.88
C ARG A 18 -2.77 -22.32 -33.21
N SER A 19 -3.31 -22.20 -31.99
CA SER A 19 -4.17 -23.17 -31.27
C SER A 19 -3.60 -24.05 -30.13
N LYS A 20 -2.89 -23.48 -29.15
CA LYS A 20 -2.79 -24.12 -27.80
C LYS A 20 -3.07 -23.20 -26.60
N VAL A 21 -3.42 -21.93 -26.83
CA VAL A 21 -3.60 -20.94 -25.74
C VAL A 21 -5.05 -20.89 -25.20
N LEU A 22 -6.01 -21.50 -25.91
CA LEU A 22 -7.43 -21.37 -25.58
C LEU A 22 -7.89 -22.10 -24.30
N PRO A 23 -7.42 -23.32 -23.94
CA PRO A 23 -7.98 -24.01 -22.76
C PRO A 23 -7.50 -23.40 -21.43
N TRP A 24 -6.37 -22.67 -21.42
CA TRP A 24 -5.81 -22.10 -20.19
C TRP A 24 -6.54 -20.84 -19.73
N LEU A 25 -7.06 -20.06 -20.68
CA LEU A 25 -7.84 -18.84 -20.38
C LEU A 25 -9.22 -19.17 -19.78
N ALA A 26 -9.83 -20.29 -20.17
CA ALA A 26 -11.10 -20.73 -19.61
C ALA A 26 -10.99 -21.15 -18.12
N ALA A 27 -9.86 -21.73 -17.73
CA ALA A 27 -9.58 -22.14 -16.35
C ALA A 27 -9.32 -20.93 -15.42
N LEU A 28 -8.67 -19.88 -15.93
CA LEU A 28 -8.45 -18.63 -15.18
C LEU A 28 -9.76 -17.86 -14.96
N ALA A 29 -10.63 -17.80 -15.98
CA ALA A 29 -11.92 -17.12 -15.86
C ALA A 29 -12.83 -17.78 -14.81
N THR A 30 -12.83 -19.11 -14.71
CA THR A 30 -13.63 -19.84 -13.70
C THR A 30 -13.11 -19.64 -12.28
N LEU A 31 -11.79 -19.60 -12.08
CA LEU A 31 -11.18 -19.32 -10.76
C LEU A 31 -11.50 -17.92 -10.25
N VAL A 32 -11.44 -16.91 -11.14
CA VAL A 32 -11.80 -15.53 -10.79
C VAL A 32 -13.28 -15.42 -10.44
N LEU A 33 -14.16 -16.08 -11.20
CA LEU A 33 -15.60 -16.06 -10.93
C LEU A 33 -15.95 -16.76 -9.61
N LEU A 34 -15.25 -17.84 -9.25
CA LEU A 34 -15.40 -18.52 -7.97
C LEU A 34 -14.93 -17.65 -6.79
N ALA A 35 -13.80 -16.94 -6.96
CA ALA A 35 -13.27 -16.02 -5.95
C ALA A 35 -14.19 -14.82 -5.72
N VAL A 36 -14.77 -14.26 -6.79
CA VAL A 36 -15.76 -13.18 -6.70
C VAL A 36 -17.06 -13.67 -6.05
N LEU A 37 -17.53 -14.88 -6.37
CA LEU A 37 -18.72 -15.45 -5.75
C LEU A 37 -18.54 -15.65 -4.23
N LEU A 38 -17.35 -16.12 -3.81
CA LEU A 38 -17.00 -16.28 -2.40
C LEU A 38 -16.81 -14.93 -1.65
N PHE A 39 -16.49 -13.86 -2.38
CA PHE A 39 -16.30 -12.53 -1.80
C PHE A 39 -17.61 -11.71 -1.75
N VAL A 40 -18.55 -11.98 -2.65
CA VAL A 40 -19.84 -11.27 -2.75
C VAL A 40 -20.94 -11.97 -1.94
N LEU A 41 -20.81 -13.25 -1.60
CA LEU A 41 -21.72 -13.90 -0.65
C LEU A 41 -21.48 -13.33 0.75
N PRO A 42 -22.40 -12.48 1.29
CA PRO A 42 -22.26 -12.01 2.65
C PRO A 42 -22.28 -13.22 3.57
N ARG A 43 -21.28 -13.25 4.46
CA ARG A 43 -21.15 -14.19 5.57
C ARG A 43 -22.38 -14.01 6.46
N GLN A 44 -23.44 -14.78 6.17
CA GLN A 44 -24.63 -14.85 6.98
C GLN A 44 -24.25 -15.61 8.25
N GLU A 45 -23.71 -14.89 9.23
CA GLU A 45 -23.51 -15.44 10.56
C GLU A 45 -24.88 -15.68 11.21
N ASP A 46 -25.03 -16.91 11.67
CA ASP A 46 -26.15 -17.45 12.41
C ASP A 46 -26.55 -16.56 13.60
N ALA A 47 -27.56 -15.71 13.40
CA ALA A 47 -28.36 -15.19 14.50
C ALA A 47 -29.43 -16.23 14.87
N THR A 48 -29.03 -17.33 15.52
CA THR A 48 -29.94 -18.16 16.32
C THR A 48 -29.35 -18.35 17.70
N ARG A 49 -29.67 -17.41 18.59
CA ARG A 49 -29.71 -17.69 20.03
C ARG A 49 -30.74 -16.79 20.70
N GLU A 50 -31.97 -17.27 20.72
CA GLU A 50 -32.99 -16.87 21.71
C GLU A 50 -32.40 -16.93 23.12
N PRO A 51 -32.58 -15.90 23.95
CA PRO A 51 -32.71 -16.06 25.38
C PRO A 51 -34.20 -16.24 25.74
N PRO A 52 -34.56 -17.25 26.56
CA PRO A 52 -35.95 -17.46 26.95
C PRO A 52 -36.45 -16.30 27.83
N GLN A 53 -37.67 -15.87 27.51
CA GLN A 53 -38.49 -15.02 28.35
C GLN A 53 -38.62 -15.62 29.75
N ARG A 54 -38.45 -14.78 30.78
CA ARG A 54 -39.03 -15.01 32.10
C ARG A 54 -39.89 -13.81 32.46
N GLU A 55 -41.18 -14.08 32.50
CA GLU A 55 -42.24 -13.20 32.96
C GLU A 55 -42.03 -12.72 34.40
N GLU A 56 -42.37 -11.45 34.61
CA GLU A 56 -43.09 -10.84 35.73
C GLU A 56 -42.82 -11.30 37.18
N LYS A 57 -42.41 -10.36 38.06
CA LYS A 57 -43.11 -10.09 39.33
C LYS A 57 -42.70 -8.78 40.04
N THR A 58 -43.62 -7.80 39.99
CA THR A 58 -44.15 -7.00 41.14
C THR A 58 -43.27 -5.98 41.92
N ALA A 59 -43.79 -4.73 41.89
CA ALA A 59 -43.90 -3.70 42.94
C ALA A 59 -42.74 -2.73 43.28
N ALA A 60 -43.07 -1.44 43.16
CA ALA A 60 -42.51 -0.31 43.92
C ALA A 60 -43.16 -0.21 45.31
N PRO A 61 -42.54 0.50 46.29
CA PRO A 61 -42.91 1.90 46.47
C PRO A 61 -41.73 2.86 46.76
N ALA A 62 -42.08 4.16 46.74
CA ALA A 62 -41.25 5.35 46.63
C ALA A 62 -40.51 5.81 47.91
N SER A 63 -39.48 6.63 47.72
CA SER A 63 -39.09 7.73 48.64
C SER A 63 -38.41 8.86 47.87
N ASN A 64 -38.98 10.07 48.00
CA ASN A 64 -38.56 11.33 47.38
C ASN A 64 -37.33 11.96 48.07
N THR A 65 -36.39 12.52 47.30
CA THR A 65 -35.58 13.72 47.65
C THR A 65 -35.07 14.39 46.34
N ALA A 66 -35.04 15.72 46.32
CA ALA A 66 -34.96 16.64 45.16
C ALA A 66 -33.51 16.86 44.58
N PRO A 67 -33.32 17.59 43.43
CA PRO A 67 -32.17 17.52 42.46
C PRO A 67 -31.11 18.64 42.68
N PRO A 68 -30.11 19.01 41.79
CA PRO A 68 -29.59 18.51 40.47
C PRO A 68 -28.02 18.30 40.50
N PRO A 69 -27.17 18.20 39.42
CA PRO A 69 -27.38 18.33 37.97
C PRO A 69 -26.91 17.16 37.07
N SER A 70 -27.55 17.07 35.90
CA SER A 70 -27.22 16.14 34.82
C SER A 70 -26.00 16.59 34.00
N PRO A 71 -25.07 15.70 33.64
CA PRO A 71 -24.14 15.92 32.54
C PRO A 71 -24.87 15.75 31.19
N SER A 72 -24.59 16.68 30.28
CA SER A 72 -25.17 16.77 28.94
C SER A 72 -24.93 15.51 28.09
N ALA A 73 -25.99 14.97 27.51
CA ALA A 73 -25.92 14.03 26.39
C ALA A 73 -26.22 14.79 25.08
N PRO A 74 -25.49 14.51 23.98
CA PRO A 74 -25.72 15.13 22.68
C PRO A 74 -27.04 14.69 22.04
N SER A 75 -27.73 15.66 21.44
CA SER A 75 -29.05 15.57 20.82
C SER A 75 -29.17 14.52 19.72
N ALA A 76 -30.29 13.80 19.75
CA ALA A 76 -30.83 13.05 18.63
C ALA A 76 -31.33 13.98 17.49
N PRO A 77 -31.46 13.49 16.24
CA PRO A 77 -31.76 14.30 15.06
C PRO A 77 -33.27 14.54 14.86
N PRO A 78 -33.70 15.69 14.31
CA PRO A 78 -35.05 15.84 13.78
C PRO A 78 -35.14 15.40 12.31
N GLN A 79 -36.24 14.70 12.00
CA GLN A 79 -36.60 14.16 10.69
C GLN A 79 -37.15 15.22 9.71
N ALA A 80 -36.90 14.94 8.42
CA ALA A 80 -37.74 15.13 7.24
C ALA A 80 -38.46 16.47 6.97
N LEU A 81 -38.07 17.13 5.87
CA LEU A 81 -39.01 17.80 4.95
C LEU A 81 -38.56 17.62 3.49
N ALA A 82 -39.43 16.93 2.74
CA ALA A 82 -39.88 17.19 1.37
C ALA A 82 -38.87 17.54 0.24
N ALA A 83 -38.77 16.58 -0.68
CA ALA A 83 -38.78 16.72 -2.14
C ALA A 83 -38.53 18.11 -2.76
N VAL A 84 -37.44 18.22 -3.52
CA VAL A 84 -37.38 19.10 -4.71
C VAL A 84 -37.04 18.26 -5.93
N ALA A 85 -37.82 18.54 -6.97
CA ALA A 85 -37.94 17.92 -8.26
C ALA A 85 -36.62 17.53 -8.94
N THR A 86 -36.65 16.36 -9.57
CA THR A 86 -35.91 16.02 -10.77
C THR A 86 -36.14 17.09 -11.84
N ASP A 87 -35.12 17.90 -12.12
CA ASP A 87 -34.98 18.55 -13.41
C ASP A 87 -33.76 17.98 -14.14
N ALA A 88 -33.98 17.60 -15.38
CA ALA A 88 -33.05 16.91 -16.24
C ALA A 88 -32.02 17.91 -16.77
N GLY A 89 -30.88 18.02 -16.08
CA GLY A 89 -29.65 18.60 -16.61
C GLY A 89 -28.64 17.50 -16.84
N VAL A 90 -28.46 17.05 -18.08
CA VAL A 90 -27.36 16.17 -18.50
C VAL A 90 -26.05 16.93 -18.27
N VAL A 91 -25.45 16.77 -17.10
CA VAL A 91 -24.04 17.08 -16.89
C VAL A 91 -23.30 15.83 -17.30
N SER A 92 -22.70 15.87 -18.50
CA SER A 92 -21.72 14.86 -18.91
C SER A 92 -20.51 15.00 -17.99
N ASP A 93 -20.53 14.29 -16.87
CA ASP A 93 -19.42 14.20 -15.94
C ASP A 93 -18.38 13.26 -16.57
N THR A 94 -17.64 13.81 -17.53
CA THR A 94 -16.44 13.17 -18.06
C THR A 94 -15.41 13.26 -16.93
N PRO A 95 -14.83 12.13 -16.45
CA PRO A 95 -13.73 12.18 -15.50
C PRO A 95 -12.69 13.16 -16.01
N PRO A 96 -12.13 14.07 -15.19
CA PRO A 96 -11.16 15.03 -15.66
C PRO A 96 -10.01 14.29 -16.34
N GLU A 97 -9.99 14.40 -17.65
CA GLU A 97 -8.92 13.88 -18.49
C GLU A 97 -7.64 14.52 -17.99
N PHE A 98 -6.66 13.68 -17.62
CA PHE A 98 -5.33 14.13 -17.21
C PHE A 98 -4.73 14.83 -18.42
N GLN A 99 -4.97 16.13 -18.57
CA GLN A 99 -4.31 16.94 -19.57
C GLN A 99 -2.84 16.98 -19.13
N PRO A 100 -1.89 16.42 -19.92
CA PRO A 100 -0.49 16.64 -19.65
C PRO A 100 -0.21 18.13 -19.90
N SER A 101 -0.40 18.94 -18.86
CA SER A 101 -0.03 20.35 -18.86
C SER A 101 1.49 20.43 -18.77
N ALA A 102 2.14 20.26 -19.91
CA ALA A 102 3.37 20.93 -20.31
C ALA A 102 3.83 20.27 -21.62
N GLU A 103 4.05 21.11 -22.64
CA GLU A 103 5.05 20.84 -23.67
C GLU A 103 6.28 20.15 -23.03
N PRO A 104 6.98 19.20 -23.71
CA PRO A 104 8.16 18.54 -23.17
C PRO A 104 9.35 19.51 -23.09
N GLY A 105 9.21 20.53 -22.24
CA GLY A 105 10.30 21.34 -21.73
C GLY A 105 11.14 20.47 -20.82
N LYS A 106 12.46 20.68 -20.89
CA LYS A 106 13.43 20.07 -19.98
C LYS A 106 12.96 20.29 -18.54
N HIS A 107 12.67 19.22 -17.80
CA HIS A 107 12.26 19.29 -16.40
C HIS A 107 13.29 20.12 -15.61
N PRO A 108 12.86 21.11 -14.79
CA PRO A 108 13.76 22.12 -14.22
C PRO A 108 14.75 21.55 -13.19
N VAL A 109 14.52 20.34 -12.68
CA VAL A 109 15.38 19.70 -11.67
C VAL A 109 16.63 19.10 -12.30
N ASP A 110 17.80 19.58 -11.87
CA ASP A 110 19.08 18.99 -12.22
C ASP A 110 19.47 17.89 -11.21
N LEU A 111 19.23 16.63 -11.60
CA LEU A 111 19.56 15.47 -10.77
C LEU A 111 21.06 15.24 -10.60
N ALA A 112 21.90 15.68 -11.54
CA ALA A 112 23.35 15.51 -11.43
C ALA A 112 23.90 16.41 -10.32
N LYS A 113 23.49 17.67 -10.31
CA LYS A 113 23.83 18.63 -9.25
C LYS A 113 23.34 18.17 -7.87
N LEU A 114 22.11 17.64 -7.80
CA LEU A 114 21.58 17.10 -6.54
C LEU A 114 22.37 15.87 -6.05
N ARG A 115 22.87 15.02 -6.97
CA ARG A 115 23.69 13.86 -6.62
C ARG A 115 25.05 14.25 -6.05
N GLU A 116 25.64 15.33 -6.55
CA GLU A 116 26.88 15.88 -5.99
C GLU A 116 26.68 16.44 -4.58
N ARG A 117 25.52 17.06 -4.32
CA ARG A 117 25.17 17.60 -2.99
C ARG A 117 24.81 16.53 -1.97
N LEU A 118 24.17 15.45 -2.41
CA LEU A 118 23.71 14.36 -1.55
C LEU A 118 24.41 13.04 -1.94
N PRO A 119 25.76 12.95 -1.80
CA PRO A 119 26.47 11.75 -2.15
C PRO A 119 26.07 10.62 -1.18
N GLY A 120 25.83 9.42 -1.73
CA GLY A 120 25.48 8.24 -0.93
C GLY A 120 24.05 8.20 -0.38
N ASN A 121 23.17 9.11 -0.81
CA ASN A 121 21.75 9.05 -0.48
C ASN A 121 21.07 7.86 -1.17
N LEU A 122 20.28 7.07 -0.42
CA LEU A 122 19.61 5.88 -0.93
C LEU A 122 18.60 6.16 -2.06
N TYR A 123 18.12 7.39 -2.22
CA TYR A 123 17.27 7.77 -3.35
C TYR A 123 17.94 7.44 -4.70
N TRP A 124 19.26 7.61 -4.81
CA TRP A 124 19.98 7.31 -6.05
C TRP A 124 19.94 5.83 -6.41
N GLU A 125 19.97 4.98 -5.39
CA GLU A 125 19.94 3.53 -5.55
C GLU A 125 18.53 3.01 -5.78
N LEU A 126 17.52 3.61 -5.15
CA LEU A 126 16.16 3.08 -5.09
C LEU A 126 15.14 3.83 -5.96
N GLY A 127 15.20 5.16 -5.97
CA GLY A 127 14.15 6.04 -6.49
C GLY A 127 14.38 6.56 -7.90
N VAL A 128 15.62 6.61 -8.38
CA VAL A 128 15.91 7.14 -9.72
C VAL A 128 15.34 6.22 -10.80
N PRO A 129 14.52 6.72 -11.74
CA PRO A 129 14.11 5.95 -12.90
C PRO A 129 15.32 5.53 -13.75
N THR A 130 15.44 4.24 -14.03
CA THR A 130 16.55 3.68 -14.82
C THR A 130 16.06 2.55 -15.72
N LYS A 131 16.68 2.43 -16.89
CA LYS A 131 16.48 1.31 -17.82
C LYS A 131 17.63 0.29 -17.77
N ASP A 132 18.63 0.53 -16.94
CA ASP A 132 19.78 -0.36 -16.78
C ASP A 132 19.31 -1.69 -16.15
N PRO A 133 19.51 -2.84 -16.82
CA PRO A 133 19.10 -4.14 -16.29
C PRO A 133 19.87 -4.52 -15.01
N GLU A 134 21.13 -4.10 -14.86
CA GLU A 134 21.94 -4.44 -13.69
C GLU A 134 21.45 -3.71 -12.44
N VAL A 135 21.11 -2.41 -12.59
CA VAL A 135 20.52 -1.63 -11.49
C VAL A 135 19.17 -2.20 -11.08
N GLN A 136 18.33 -2.60 -12.05
CA GLN A 136 17.04 -3.22 -11.75
C GLN A 136 17.19 -4.57 -11.05
N ARG A 137 18.15 -5.41 -11.47
CA ARG A 137 18.46 -6.67 -10.79
C ARG A 137 18.88 -6.43 -9.34
N LYS A 138 19.83 -5.52 -9.11
CA LYS A 138 20.28 -5.16 -7.74
C LYS A 138 19.10 -4.72 -6.87
N ARG A 139 18.23 -3.83 -7.38
CA ARG A 139 17.02 -3.39 -6.67
C ARG A 139 16.07 -4.53 -6.33
N ALA A 140 15.90 -5.48 -7.24
CA ALA A 140 15.04 -6.65 -7.01
C ALA A 140 15.63 -7.56 -5.92
N GLU A 141 16.95 -7.77 -5.93
CA GLU A 141 17.66 -8.56 -4.91
C GLU A 141 17.59 -7.88 -3.53
N ASP A 142 17.86 -6.58 -3.46
CA ASP A 142 17.73 -5.79 -2.24
C ASP A 142 16.28 -5.81 -1.73
N GLY A 143 15.30 -5.59 -2.61
CA GLY A 143 13.88 -5.64 -2.28
C GLY A 143 13.46 -7.01 -1.74
N LYS A 144 13.97 -8.10 -2.32
CA LYS A 144 13.75 -9.46 -1.82
C LYS A 144 14.34 -9.63 -0.43
N HIS A 145 15.59 -9.21 -0.22
CA HIS A 145 16.25 -9.31 1.08
C HIS A 145 15.44 -8.61 2.19
N TRP A 146 15.03 -7.37 1.96
CA TRP A 146 14.26 -6.60 2.94
C TRP A 146 12.85 -7.15 3.15
N ASN A 147 12.21 -7.69 2.10
CA ASN A 147 10.92 -8.34 2.21
C ASN A 147 10.99 -9.65 3.00
N ASP A 148 12.03 -10.46 2.79
CA ASP A 148 12.26 -11.69 3.54
C ASP A 148 12.49 -11.37 5.03
N LEU A 149 13.30 -10.35 5.31
CA LEU A 149 13.53 -9.87 6.68
C LEU A 149 12.22 -9.36 7.32
N TYR A 150 11.41 -8.60 6.59
CA TYR A 150 10.11 -8.15 7.07
C TYR A 150 9.17 -9.32 7.38
N GLY A 151 9.14 -10.35 6.53
CA GLY A 151 8.37 -11.57 6.77
C GLY A 151 8.81 -12.30 8.04
N LYS A 152 10.11 -12.32 8.35
CA LYS A 152 10.62 -12.85 9.62
C LYS A 152 10.17 -12.02 10.81
N VAL A 153 10.21 -10.69 10.70
CA VAL A 153 9.75 -9.77 11.76
C VAL A 153 8.25 -9.97 12.04
N LEU A 154 7.42 -10.10 10.99
CA LEU A 154 5.98 -10.34 11.14
C LEU A 154 5.66 -11.72 11.73
N SER A 155 6.37 -12.76 11.30
CA SER A 155 6.18 -14.12 11.82
C SER A 155 6.79 -14.34 13.21
N GLY A 156 7.56 -13.38 13.73
CA GLY A 156 8.32 -13.52 14.98
C GLY A 156 9.50 -14.50 14.89
N THR A 157 9.89 -14.89 13.69
CA THR A 157 11.05 -15.77 13.48
C THR A 157 12.37 -15.00 13.40
N ALA A 158 12.32 -13.68 13.25
CA ALA A 158 13.51 -12.83 13.25
C ALA A 158 14.25 -12.86 14.59
N THR A 159 15.57 -12.73 14.56
CA THR A 159 16.37 -12.40 15.75
C THR A 159 16.17 -10.94 16.15
N GLU A 160 16.63 -10.56 17.35
CA GLU A 160 16.62 -9.16 17.78
C GLU A 160 17.44 -8.27 16.83
N GLU A 161 18.61 -8.74 16.41
CA GLU A 161 19.49 -8.04 15.47
C GLU A 161 18.82 -7.86 14.11
N GLU A 162 18.16 -8.90 13.60
CA GLU A 162 17.39 -8.85 12.35
C GLU A 162 16.23 -7.83 12.44
N ILE A 163 15.53 -7.77 13.57
CA ILE A 163 14.49 -6.76 13.82
C ILE A 163 15.09 -5.35 13.78
N ARG A 164 16.19 -5.11 14.51
CA ARG A 164 16.85 -3.80 14.54
C ARG A 164 17.36 -3.39 13.17
N GLN A 165 18.03 -4.30 12.46
CA GLN A 165 18.54 -4.08 11.10
C GLN A 165 17.43 -3.66 10.14
N TYR A 166 16.27 -4.32 10.19
CA TYR A 166 15.12 -3.97 9.36
C TYR A 166 14.63 -2.54 9.62
N TYR A 167 14.43 -2.18 10.88
CA TYR A 167 13.94 -0.85 11.23
C TYR A 167 14.98 0.24 10.99
N ASP A 168 16.27 -0.03 11.21
CA ASP A 168 17.35 0.90 10.89
C ASP A 168 17.41 1.18 9.38
N HIS A 169 17.26 0.14 8.55
CA HIS A 169 17.15 0.34 7.10
C HIS A 169 15.95 1.21 6.73
N ARG A 170 14.76 0.93 7.28
CA ARG A 170 13.55 1.75 7.01
C ARG A 170 13.70 3.19 7.47
N ARG A 171 14.39 3.41 8.59
CA ARG A 171 14.71 4.75 9.10
C ARG A 171 15.56 5.48 8.07
N LYS A 172 16.68 4.87 7.69
CA LYS A 172 17.62 5.45 6.73
C LYS A 172 16.96 5.78 5.39
N VAL A 173 16.15 4.87 4.85
CA VAL A 173 15.37 5.13 3.62
C VAL A 173 14.48 6.36 3.80
N SER A 174 13.79 6.49 4.92
CA SER A 174 12.89 7.65 5.13
C SER A 174 13.66 8.96 5.32
N GLU A 175 14.75 8.94 6.07
CA GLU A 175 15.63 10.10 6.25
C GLU A 175 16.21 10.56 4.92
N ASP A 176 16.74 9.64 4.12
CA ASP A 176 17.35 9.95 2.83
C ASP A 176 16.32 10.51 1.83
N TYR A 177 15.10 9.97 1.81
CA TYR A 177 14.03 10.51 0.97
C TYR A 177 13.59 11.91 1.42
N ILE A 178 13.53 12.19 2.72
CA ILE A 178 13.27 13.54 3.24
C ILE A 178 14.39 14.48 2.82
N SER A 179 15.66 14.09 2.95
CA SER A 179 16.80 14.89 2.55
C SER A 179 16.76 15.23 1.07
N PHE A 180 16.46 14.25 0.21
CA PHE A 180 16.32 14.47 -1.23
C PHE A 180 15.17 15.44 -1.55
N ALA A 181 13.95 15.15 -1.09
CA ALA A 181 12.78 15.99 -1.37
C ALA A 181 12.96 17.42 -0.83
N SER A 182 13.58 17.57 0.35
CA SER A 182 13.88 18.88 0.93
C SER A 182 14.90 19.65 0.09
N ALA A 183 15.94 18.98 -0.43
CA ALA A 183 16.93 19.62 -1.30
C ALA A 183 16.30 20.07 -2.63
N VAL A 184 15.41 19.26 -3.21
CA VAL A 184 14.66 19.63 -4.42
C VAL A 184 13.83 20.89 -4.18
N LEU A 185 13.05 20.92 -3.09
CA LEU A 185 12.22 22.09 -2.75
C LEU A 185 13.06 23.33 -2.45
N GLN A 186 14.20 23.18 -1.78
CA GLN A 186 15.08 24.30 -1.45
C GLN A 186 15.70 24.94 -2.70
N GLU A 187 16.14 24.13 -3.67
CA GLU A 187 16.85 24.65 -4.84
C GLU A 187 15.93 24.98 -6.01
N TYR A 188 14.86 24.21 -6.21
CA TYR A 188 14.00 24.28 -7.39
C TYR A 188 12.54 24.62 -7.05
N GLY A 189 12.17 24.74 -5.77
CA GLY A 189 10.77 24.90 -5.35
C GLY A 189 10.02 26.07 -5.99
N SER A 190 10.69 27.17 -6.32
CA SER A 190 10.10 28.33 -7.01
C SER A 190 9.94 28.16 -8.53
N GLN A 191 10.64 27.18 -9.11
CA GLN A 191 10.63 26.86 -10.54
C GLN A 191 9.73 25.66 -10.85
N LEU A 192 9.33 24.90 -9.83
CA LEU A 192 8.45 23.74 -9.97
C LEU A 192 6.99 24.17 -10.10
N PRO A 193 6.19 23.48 -10.92
CA PRO A 193 4.73 23.58 -10.88
C PRO A 193 4.20 23.28 -9.47
N ASP A 194 3.11 23.95 -9.07
CA ASP A 194 2.50 23.77 -7.75
C ASP A 194 2.16 22.30 -7.43
N GLN A 195 1.74 21.55 -8.44
CA GLN A 195 1.48 20.12 -8.30
C GLN A 195 2.74 19.34 -7.91
N GLU A 196 3.86 19.55 -8.61
CA GLU A 196 5.12 18.85 -8.33
C GLU A 196 5.69 19.24 -6.96
N ARG A 197 5.63 20.54 -6.63
CA ARG A 197 5.99 21.04 -5.29
C ARG A 197 5.17 20.35 -4.21
N GLY A 198 3.86 20.26 -4.39
CA GLY A 198 2.95 19.57 -3.47
C GLY A 198 3.27 18.09 -3.29
N LEU A 199 3.74 17.39 -4.34
CA LEU A 199 4.16 15.99 -4.24
C LEU A 199 5.39 15.80 -3.36
N TYR A 200 6.40 16.68 -3.45
CA TYR A 200 7.56 16.64 -2.57
C TYR A 200 7.19 16.96 -1.12
N GLU A 201 6.36 17.98 -0.89
CA GLU A 201 5.88 18.34 0.45
C GLU A 201 5.09 17.19 1.09
N LEU A 202 4.23 16.53 0.31
CA LEU A 202 3.49 15.35 0.75
C LEU A 202 4.43 14.20 1.08
N SER A 203 5.40 13.91 0.21
CA SER A 203 6.40 12.85 0.43
C SER A 203 7.15 13.07 1.75
N ILE A 204 7.62 14.30 2.01
CA ILE A 204 8.29 14.66 3.27
C ILE A 204 7.37 14.37 4.47
N ARG A 205 6.10 14.78 4.39
CA ARG A 205 5.13 14.56 5.48
C ARG A 205 4.94 13.06 5.76
N MET A 206 4.74 12.25 4.71
CA MET A 206 4.57 10.81 4.86
C MET A 206 5.80 10.13 5.48
N HIS A 207 7.01 10.53 5.07
CA HIS A 207 8.22 9.97 5.65
C HIS A 207 8.45 10.42 7.10
N ARG A 208 8.09 11.65 7.46
CA ARG A 208 8.12 12.11 8.86
C ARG A 208 7.18 11.32 9.75
N THR A 209 5.93 11.14 9.32
CA THR A 209 4.97 10.30 10.06
C THR A 209 5.49 8.88 10.23
N ARG A 210 6.09 8.29 9.18
CA ARG A 210 6.71 6.96 9.29
C ARG A 210 7.84 6.93 10.32
N LEU A 211 8.66 7.98 10.41
CA LEU A 211 9.73 8.07 11.41
C LEU A 211 9.19 8.23 12.83
N GLU A 212 8.09 8.98 13.01
CA GLU A 212 7.41 9.16 14.29
C GLU A 212 6.83 7.85 14.83
N GLU A 213 6.25 7.02 13.95
CA GLU A 213 5.67 5.73 14.32
C GLU A 213 6.72 4.63 14.57
N MET A 214 7.91 4.77 13.98
CA MET A 214 8.91 3.71 13.91
C MET A 214 9.39 3.17 15.26
N PRO A 215 9.66 4.02 16.29
CA PRO A 215 10.06 3.53 17.60
C PRO A 215 9.03 2.59 18.22
N GLY A 216 7.74 2.94 18.15
CA GLY A 216 6.67 2.06 18.65
C GLY A 216 6.60 0.74 17.90
N GLN A 217 6.72 0.77 16.57
CA GLN A 217 6.76 -0.46 15.76
C GLN A 217 7.94 -1.37 16.08
N LEU A 218 9.11 -0.78 16.39
CA LEU A 218 10.30 -1.50 16.83
C LEU A 218 10.09 -2.12 18.21
N ASP A 219 9.64 -1.34 19.19
CA ASP A 219 9.39 -1.81 20.56
C ASP A 219 8.38 -2.96 20.58
N ASP A 220 7.31 -2.84 19.81
CA ASP A 220 6.31 -3.90 19.65
C ASP A 220 6.90 -5.17 19.05
N ALA A 221 7.78 -5.06 18.05
CA ALA A 221 8.44 -6.21 17.44
C ALA A 221 9.39 -6.92 18.42
N LEU A 222 10.15 -6.15 19.20
CA LEU A 222 11.05 -6.67 20.22
C LEU A 222 10.28 -7.33 21.38
N ALA A 223 9.19 -6.72 21.84
CA ALA A 223 8.33 -7.28 22.88
C ALA A 223 7.70 -8.62 22.45
N ARG A 224 7.24 -8.72 21.19
CA ARG A 224 6.75 -9.99 20.64
C ARG A 224 7.84 -11.05 20.63
N LYS A 225 9.05 -10.70 20.20
CA LYS A 225 10.20 -11.62 20.14
C LYS A 225 10.58 -12.14 21.53
N LEU A 226 10.71 -11.25 22.52
CA LEU A 226 11.01 -11.61 23.90
C LEU A 226 9.97 -12.60 24.47
N THR A 227 8.69 -12.29 24.25
CA THR A 227 7.58 -13.15 24.68
C THR A 227 7.66 -14.55 24.06
N GLN A 228 7.96 -14.63 22.77
CA GLN A 228 8.09 -15.91 22.07
C GLN A 228 9.29 -16.72 22.56
N ASP A 229 10.42 -16.08 22.82
CA ASP A 229 11.63 -16.75 23.30
C ASP A 229 11.45 -17.29 24.72
N GLN A 230 10.73 -16.58 25.59
CA GLN A 230 10.37 -17.08 26.92
C GLN A 230 9.52 -18.35 26.81
N ARG A 231 8.46 -18.34 25.98
CA ARG A 231 7.63 -19.54 25.76
C ARG A 231 8.41 -20.72 25.21
N ARG A 232 9.36 -20.48 24.30
CA ARG A 232 10.24 -21.54 23.75
C ARG A 232 11.14 -22.13 24.83
N LYS A 233 11.69 -21.30 25.74
CA LYS A 233 12.50 -21.77 26.87
C LYS A 233 11.68 -22.62 27.84
N GLU A 234 10.46 -22.18 28.16
CA GLU A 234 9.53 -22.92 29.01
C GLU A 234 9.12 -24.27 28.40
N TRP A 235 8.94 -24.31 27.08
CA TRP A 235 8.63 -25.55 26.35
C TRP A 235 9.82 -26.52 26.34
N ASN A 236 11.03 -26.01 26.07
CA ASN A 236 12.25 -26.82 25.98
C ASN A 236 12.82 -27.23 27.34
N GLY A 237 12.38 -26.61 28.43
CA GLY A 237 12.79 -26.92 29.81
C GLY A 237 11.91 -27.95 30.52
N LYS A 238 10.88 -28.47 29.83
CA LYS A 238 10.08 -29.63 30.26
C LYS A 238 10.60 -30.90 29.60
#